data_AF-C0HAP2-F1
#
_entry.id   AF-C0HAP2-F1
#
_cell.length_a   1.000
_cell.length_b   1.000
_cell.length_c   1.000
_cell.angle_alpha   90.00
_cell.angle_beta   90.00
_cell.angle_gamma   90.00
#
_symmetry.space_group_name_H-M   'P 1'
#
loop_
_entity.id
_entity.type
_entity.pdbx_description
1 polymer ?
#
loop_
_entity_poly.entity_id
_entity_poly.type
_entity_poly.pdbx_seq_one_letter_code
_entity_poly.pdbx_strand_id
1 'polypeptide(L)'
;MRVLIRGCKGLRRSYLVAPILLLLLVGAALTALLPSIEDRGHVEAMGALRHRAIAGSNANAIPGRQTEEEDATAFTIVIQTYNRTDVLLKLLNHYQAVPHLRRVIIVWNNIGERTPQELWDALGPHPIPVVFKEQSVNRMRNRLQPFAEIDTDAVLMLDDDTLVSVPDISFAFSVWKQFPDQIVGFVPRKHVTTVTGVYSYGSFELQDPEMGGGDRYSMVLIGAAFFHHRYLQLFQEQPPEVHALVDDTQNCDDIAVNFAVAAELQRGSGAIKSRPSGIFVKPVDMRNLERDASSGYLGMWHRPEHLLQRSYCLNRLAQIYGTMPLRYSNMMLCQFGFPSYANHKGRG
;
A
#
# COMPACT_ATOMS: atom_id res chain seq x y z
N MET A 1 -31.13 46.59 52.15
CA MET A 1 -30.83 46.01 53.48
C MET A 1 -29.36 45.60 53.50
N ARG A 2 -28.66 45.91 54.59
CA ARG A 2 -27.20 45.95 54.76
C ARG A 2 -26.53 44.55 54.81
N VAL A 3 -25.36 44.47 54.16
CA VAL A 3 -24.03 44.05 54.69
C VAL A 3 -23.94 42.75 55.51
N LEU A 4 -23.07 41.80 55.13
CA LEU A 4 -21.79 41.56 55.84
C LEU A 4 -20.86 40.53 55.15
N ILE A 5 -19.64 40.99 54.93
CA ILE A 5 -18.42 40.24 54.62
C ILE A 5 -17.92 39.55 55.90
N ARG A 6 -17.46 38.30 55.80
CA ARG A 6 -16.51 37.74 56.78
C ARG A 6 -15.43 36.96 56.04
N GLY A 7 -14.20 37.47 56.12
CA GLY A 7 -13.01 36.86 55.56
C GLY A 7 -12.45 35.73 56.41
N CYS A 8 -11.59 34.92 55.80
CA CYS A 8 -10.56 34.15 56.48
C CYS A 8 -9.21 34.48 55.83
N LYS A 9 -8.29 34.97 56.66
CA LYS A 9 -6.91 35.29 56.33
C LYS A 9 -6.08 34.01 56.20
N GLY A 10 -5.17 34.00 55.23
CA GLY A 10 -3.78 33.61 55.44
C GLY A 10 -3.44 32.12 55.54
N LEU A 11 -3.29 31.46 54.38
CA LEU A 11 -2.40 30.31 54.24
C LEU A 11 -1.22 30.71 53.32
N ARG A 12 -0.01 30.41 53.80
CA ARG A 12 1.27 31.05 53.46
C ARG A 12 1.66 30.92 51.98
N ARG A 13 1.87 32.06 51.31
CA ARG A 13 2.51 32.22 49.98
C ARG A 13 3.91 31.58 49.88
N SER A 14 4.53 31.24 51.02
CA SER A 14 5.89 30.69 51.11
C SER A 14 6.02 29.22 50.66
N TYR A 15 4.93 28.43 50.62
CA TYR A 15 5.00 27.00 50.26
C TYR A 15 4.98 26.70 48.76
N LEU A 16 4.66 27.68 47.92
CA LEU A 16 4.67 27.52 46.45
C LEU A 16 5.96 28.00 45.79
N VAL A 17 6.73 28.87 46.47
CA VAL A 17 7.96 29.46 45.91
C VAL A 17 9.13 28.49 45.99
N ALA A 18 9.22 27.72 47.08
CA ALA A 18 10.28 26.72 47.28
C ALA A 18 10.31 25.60 46.21
N PRO A 19 9.19 24.95 45.84
CA PRO A 19 9.22 23.91 44.80
C PRO A 19 9.52 24.45 43.40
N ILE A 20 9.12 25.70 43.10
CA ILE A 20 9.43 26.34 41.81
C ILE A 20 10.92 26.66 41.69
N LEU A 21 11.53 27.20 42.76
CA LEU A 21 12.98 27.42 42.81
C LEU A 21 13.77 26.12 42.69
N LEU A 22 13.28 25.04 43.29
CA LEU A 22 13.92 23.72 43.18
C LEU A 22 13.84 23.19 41.73
N LEU A 23 12.69 23.33 41.06
CA LEU A 23 12.54 22.94 39.66
C LEU A 23 13.43 23.76 38.71
N LEU A 24 13.56 25.07 38.95
CA LEU A 24 14.45 25.93 38.17
C LEU A 24 15.93 25.58 38.39
N LEU A 25 16.33 25.25 39.62
CA LEU A 25 17.69 24.78 39.92
C LEU A 25 18.01 23.44 39.26
N VAL A 26 17.07 22.49 39.28
CA VAL A 26 17.23 21.19 38.60
C VAL A 26 17.29 21.37 37.08
N GLY A 27 16.46 22.25 36.52
CA GLY A 27 16.50 22.61 35.10
C GLY A 27 17.85 23.22 34.69
N ALA A 28 18.39 24.14 35.48
CA ALA A 28 19.69 24.76 35.23
C ALA A 28 20.87 23.78 35.38
N ALA A 29 20.79 22.84 36.32
CA ALA A 29 21.81 21.79 36.48
C ALA A 29 21.79 20.78 35.31
N LEU A 30 20.60 20.44 34.81
CA LEU A 30 20.45 19.55 33.65
C LEU A 30 20.93 20.19 32.35
N THR A 31 20.75 21.51 32.17
CA THR A 31 21.30 22.21 30.99
C THR A 31 22.82 22.39 31.07
N ALA A 32 23.40 22.47 32.28
CA ALA A 32 24.85 22.47 32.47
C ALA A 32 25.51 21.09 32.24
N LEU A 33 24.72 20.01 32.22
CA LEU A 33 25.16 18.65 31.87
C LEU A 33 25.01 18.34 30.37
N LEU A 34 24.42 19.25 29.59
CA LEU A 34 24.42 19.15 28.13
C LEU A 34 25.78 19.63 27.59
N PRO A 35 26.44 18.87 26.71
CA PRO A 35 27.71 19.29 26.11
C PRO A 35 27.55 20.60 25.34
N SER A 36 28.50 21.53 25.51
CA SER A 36 28.49 22.84 24.84
C SER A 36 28.63 22.69 23.32
N ILE A 37 28.01 23.63 22.60
CA ILE A 37 27.97 23.70 21.13
C ILE A 37 29.34 24.12 20.59
N GLU A 38 30.34 23.24 20.69
CA GLU A 38 31.63 23.37 20.01
C GLU A 38 32.08 22.07 19.30
N ASP A 39 31.28 21.01 19.33
CA ASP A 39 31.62 19.73 18.69
C ASP A 39 31.00 19.53 17.29
N ARG A 40 30.70 20.63 16.58
CA ARG A 40 30.16 20.58 15.20
C ARG A 40 31.22 20.39 14.11
N GLY A 41 32.51 20.40 14.45
CA GLY A 41 33.59 20.19 13.47
C GLY A 41 33.74 18.74 12.99
N HIS A 42 33.33 17.75 13.79
CA HIS A 42 33.54 16.34 13.45
C HIS A 42 32.42 15.71 12.61
N VAL A 43 31.21 16.29 12.60
CA VAL A 43 30.06 15.76 11.83
C VAL A 43 30.11 16.23 10.37
N GLU A 44 30.59 17.44 10.10
CA GLU A 44 30.77 17.94 8.72
C GLU A 44 31.94 17.26 8.00
N ALA A 45 33.01 16.89 8.71
CA ALA A 45 34.13 16.14 8.13
C ALA A 45 33.71 14.73 7.67
N MET A 46 32.80 14.06 8.40
CA MET A 46 32.26 12.76 8.02
C MET A 46 31.26 12.84 6.84
N GLY A 47 30.52 13.95 6.72
CA GLY A 47 29.68 14.24 5.55
C GLY A 47 30.49 14.57 4.29
N ALA A 48 31.55 15.37 4.44
CA ALA A 48 32.44 15.76 3.36
C ALA A 48 33.30 14.59 2.84
N LEU A 49 33.74 13.68 3.72
CA LEU A 49 34.45 12.46 3.32
C LEU A 49 33.54 11.46 2.59
N ARG A 50 32.25 11.42 2.92
CA ARG A 50 31.27 10.59 2.20
C ARG A 50 30.97 11.12 0.79
N HIS A 51 30.89 12.44 0.61
CA HIS A 51 30.71 13.03 -0.72
C HIS A 51 31.98 12.96 -1.59
N ARG A 52 33.19 13.02 -1.01
CA ARG A 52 34.44 12.83 -1.77
C ARG A 52 34.68 11.37 -2.18
N ALA A 53 34.23 10.39 -1.40
CA ALA A 53 34.34 8.98 -1.76
C ALA A 53 33.43 8.61 -2.94
N ILE A 54 32.28 9.28 -3.11
CA ILE A 54 31.37 9.07 -4.24
C ILE A 54 31.86 9.78 -5.51
N ALA A 55 32.54 10.93 -5.38
CA ALA A 55 33.07 11.68 -6.52
C ALA A 55 34.41 11.14 -7.07
N GLY A 56 35.05 10.19 -6.39
CA GLY A 56 36.39 9.69 -6.74
C GLY A 56 36.43 8.36 -7.51
N SER A 57 35.30 7.70 -7.76
CA SER A 57 35.28 6.37 -8.39
C SER A 57 34.18 6.24 -9.44
N ASN A 58 34.23 7.00 -10.53
CA ASN A 58 33.50 6.64 -11.75
C ASN A 58 34.09 7.35 -12.97
N ALA A 59 35.27 6.88 -13.40
CA ALA A 59 35.79 7.19 -14.72
C ALA A 59 35.49 6.09 -15.76
N ASN A 60 34.72 5.04 -15.41
CA ASN A 60 34.39 3.92 -16.30
C ASN A 60 32.95 3.38 -16.08
N ALA A 61 31.95 4.24 -15.88
CA ALA A 61 30.56 3.80 -15.82
C ALA A 61 30.01 3.62 -17.25
N ILE A 62 29.66 2.38 -17.60
CA ILE A 62 28.96 2.02 -18.83
C ILE A 62 27.54 2.64 -18.75
N PRO A 63 27.06 3.37 -19.77
CA PRO A 63 25.82 4.16 -19.69
C PRO A 63 24.53 3.40 -19.39
N GLY A 64 24.53 2.05 -19.38
CA GLY A 64 23.32 1.24 -19.16
C GLY A 64 23.08 0.77 -17.71
N ARG A 65 24.11 0.78 -16.84
CA ARG A 65 24.02 0.15 -15.50
C ARG A 65 23.37 1.03 -14.43
N GLN A 66 23.41 2.35 -14.59
CA GLN A 66 22.81 3.29 -13.62
C GLN A 66 21.29 3.39 -13.75
N THR A 67 20.76 3.29 -14.96
CA THR A 67 19.31 3.24 -15.23
C THR A 67 18.65 1.98 -14.67
N GLU A 68 19.27 0.80 -14.85
CA GLU A 68 18.73 -0.45 -14.31
C GLU A 68 18.72 -0.51 -12.77
N GLU A 69 19.71 0.09 -12.08
CA GLU A 69 19.72 0.20 -10.61
C GLU A 69 18.72 1.26 -10.08
N GLU A 70 18.47 2.35 -10.82
CA GLU A 70 17.46 3.34 -10.44
C GLU A 70 16.02 2.84 -10.62
N ASP A 71 15.76 1.98 -11.63
CA ASP A 71 14.43 1.41 -11.89
C ASP A 71 14.08 0.30 -10.87
N ALA A 72 15.08 -0.47 -10.42
CA ALA A 72 14.93 -1.47 -9.37
C ALA A 72 14.76 -0.89 -7.96
N THR A 73 14.96 0.42 -7.79
CA THR A 73 14.93 1.10 -6.47
C THR A 73 13.74 2.03 -6.29
N ALA A 74 12.86 2.17 -7.28
CA ALA A 74 11.67 3.01 -7.21
C ALA A 74 10.39 2.26 -7.62
N PHE A 75 9.23 2.88 -7.36
CA PHE A 75 7.93 2.34 -7.76
C PHE A 75 6.95 3.43 -8.17
N THR A 76 5.94 3.06 -8.93
CA THR A 76 4.83 3.93 -9.35
C THR A 76 3.56 3.55 -8.60
N ILE A 77 2.83 4.53 -8.06
CA ILE A 77 1.48 4.29 -7.53
C ILE A 77 0.45 4.44 -8.64
N VAL A 78 -0.52 3.53 -8.70
CA VAL A 78 -1.70 3.65 -9.55
C VAL A 78 -2.94 3.64 -8.66
N ILE A 79 -3.73 4.72 -8.70
CA ILE A 79 -5.01 4.84 -7.99
C ILE A 79 -6.10 5.12 -9.02
N GLN A 80 -7.15 4.31 -9.02
CA GLN A 80 -8.36 4.61 -9.79
C GLN A 80 -9.40 5.22 -8.88
N THR A 81 -9.97 6.36 -9.30
CA THR A 81 -10.96 7.05 -8.49
C THR A 81 -12.31 7.21 -9.18
N TYR A 82 -13.37 7.09 -8.39
CA TYR A 82 -14.74 7.37 -8.81
C TYR A 82 -15.55 7.91 -7.62
N ASN A 83 -16.14 9.11 -7.77
CA ASN A 83 -16.94 9.79 -6.77
C ASN A 83 -16.28 9.94 -5.39
N ARG A 84 -14.94 10.02 -5.29
CA ARG A 84 -14.21 10.15 -4.01
C ARG A 84 -13.05 11.14 -4.08
N THR A 85 -13.21 12.21 -4.85
CA THR A 85 -12.17 13.21 -5.13
C THR A 85 -11.56 13.81 -3.86
N ASP A 86 -12.36 14.04 -2.82
CA ASP A 86 -11.91 14.56 -1.53
C ASP A 86 -11.04 13.57 -0.75
N VAL A 87 -11.39 12.27 -0.77
CA VAL A 87 -10.56 11.21 -0.20
C VAL A 87 -9.28 11.03 -1.01
N LEU A 88 -9.36 11.06 -2.34
CA LEU A 88 -8.20 11.01 -3.21
C LEU A 88 -7.18 12.10 -2.87
N LEU A 89 -7.61 13.35 -2.70
CA LEU A 89 -6.68 14.45 -2.35
C LEU A 89 -6.02 14.23 -0.98
N LYS A 90 -6.73 13.68 0.01
CA LYS A 90 -6.17 13.29 1.31
C LYS A 90 -5.11 12.18 1.15
N LEU A 91 -5.41 11.16 0.35
CA LEU A 91 -4.50 10.06 0.06
C LEU A 91 -3.26 10.55 -0.69
N LEU A 92 -3.41 11.40 -1.70
CA LEU A 92 -2.30 12.01 -2.43
C LEU A 92 -1.36 12.79 -1.50
N ASN A 93 -1.92 13.55 -0.56
CA ASN A 93 -1.11 14.27 0.42
C ASN A 93 -0.24 13.34 1.31
N HIS A 94 -0.75 12.16 1.64
CA HIS A 94 0.00 11.14 2.38
C HIS A 94 1.03 10.43 1.50
N TYR A 95 0.62 9.97 0.31
CA TYR A 95 1.46 9.14 -0.54
C TYR A 95 2.61 9.89 -1.21
N GLN A 96 2.46 11.18 -1.52
CA GLN A 96 3.53 11.99 -2.15
C GLN A 96 4.84 12.04 -1.34
N ALA A 97 4.79 11.72 -0.03
CA ALA A 97 5.94 11.73 0.87
C ALA A 97 6.57 10.34 1.09
N VAL A 98 6.08 9.30 0.40
CA VAL A 98 6.57 7.93 0.58
C VAL A 98 7.96 7.78 -0.06
N PRO A 99 8.96 7.21 0.65
CA PRO A 99 10.27 6.92 0.08
C PRO A 99 10.19 6.02 -1.15
N HIS A 100 11.09 6.22 -2.11
CA HIS A 100 11.16 5.43 -3.36
C HIS A 100 9.97 5.59 -4.32
N LEU A 101 8.99 6.43 -4.00
CA LEU A 101 7.93 6.76 -4.94
C LEU A 101 8.49 7.61 -6.09
N ARG A 102 8.32 7.14 -7.34
CA ARG A 102 8.72 7.86 -8.54
C ARG A 102 7.64 8.81 -9.03
N ARG A 103 6.40 8.33 -9.09
CA ARG A 103 5.22 9.08 -9.52
C ARG A 103 3.92 8.44 -9.05
N VAL A 104 2.84 9.20 -9.18
CA VAL A 104 1.47 8.69 -9.03
C VAL A 104 0.71 8.84 -10.34
N ILE A 105 0.00 7.80 -10.76
CA ILE A 105 -0.96 7.83 -11.86
C ILE A 105 -2.37 7.74 -11.27
N ILE A 106 -3.19 8.75 -11.56
CA ILE A 106 -4.59 8.78 -11.18
C ILE A 106 -5.44 8.41 -12.39
N VAL A 107 -6.08 7.25 -12.33
CA VAL A 107 -7.05 6.81 -13.33
C VAL A 107 -8.40 7.42 -12.99
N TRP A 108 -8.78 8.45 -13.73
CA TRP A 108 -9.93 9.29 -13.44
C TRP A 108 -11.18 8.75 -14.14
N ASN A 109 -12.05 8.08 -13.37
CA ASN A 109 -13.27 7.46 -13.88
C ASN A 109 -14.53 8.34 -13.72
N ASN A 110 -14.40 9.60 -13.28
CA ASN A 110 -15.54 10.55 -13.21
C ASN A 110 -15.79 11.17 -14.59
N ILE A 111 -16.60 10.49 -15.40
CA ILE A 111 -16.80 10.83 -16.83
C ILE A 111 -17.49 12.19 -16.97
N GLY A 112 -16.85 13.10 -17.71
CA GLY A 112 -17.34 14.46 -17.93
C GLY A 112 -17.06 15.44 -16.79
N GLU A 113 -16.46 14.98 -15.69
CA GLU A 113 -16.00 15.84 -14.60
C GLU A 113 -14.52 16.20 -14.79
N ARG A 114 -14.16 17.45 -14.48
CA ARG A 114 -12.77 17.90 -14.52
C ARG A 114 -11.96 17.22 -13.43
N THR A 115 -10.74 16.81 -13.77
CA THR A 115 -9.75 16.36 -12.79
C THR A 115 -9.39 17.49 -11.81
N PRO A 116 -8.94 17.18 -10.58
CA PRO A 116 -8.50 18.18 -9.62
C PRO A 116 -7.08 18.71 -9.92
N GLN A 117 -6.58 18.61 -11.16
CA GLN A 117 -5.22 19.02 -11.55
C GLN A 117 -4.94 20.49 -11.20
N GLU A 118 -5.83 21.42 -11.57
CA GLU A 118 -5.65 22.85 -11.28
C GLU A 118 -5.52 23.14 -9.77
N LEU A 119 -6.32 22.44 -8.95
CA LEU A 119 -6.26 22.55 -7.49
C LEU A 119 -4.97 21.93 -6.94
N TRP A 120 -4.59 20.76 -7.45
CA TRP A 120 -3.36 20.08 -7.06
C TRP A 120 -2.15 20.98 -7.33
N ASP A 121 -2.01 21.49 -8.55
CA ASP A 121 -0.88 22.34 -8.94
C ASP A 121 -0.80 23.63 -8.11
N ALA A 122 -1.94 24.22 -7.75
CA ALA A 122 -2.01 25.40 -6.89
C ALA A 122 -1.53 25.14 -5.45
N LEU A 123 -1.54 23.90 -4.98
CA LEU A 123 -1.09 23.48 -3.64
C LEU A 123 0.40 23.05 -3.62
N GLY A 124 1.10 23.11 -4.74
CA GLY A 124 2.51 22.72 -4.87
C GLY A 124 3.51 23.69 -4.19
N PRO A 125 4.82 23.39 -4.26
CA PRO A 125 5.42 22.29 -5.02
C PRO A 125 5.24 20.92 -4.35
N HIS A 126 5.08 19.88 -5.19
CA HIS A 126 4.95 18.48 -4.75
C HIS A 126 6.28 17.72 -4.90
N PRO A 127 6.59 16.74 -4.02
CA PRO A 127 7.83 15.97 -4.10
C PRO A 127 7.97 15.10 -5.36
N ILE A 128 6.84 14.69 -5.94
CA ILE A 128 6.77 13.77 -7.09
C ILE A 128 5.69 14.24 -8.08
N PRO A 129 5.79 13.87 -9.37
CA PRO A 129 4.75 14.14 -10.35
C PRO A 129 3.50 13.28 -10.10
N VAL A 130 2.33 13.90 -10.26
CA VAL A 130 1.02 13.24 -10.28
C VAL A 130 0.42 13.43 -11.67
N VAL A 131 0.08 12.33 -12.33
CA VAL A 131 -0.45 12.34 -13.70
C VAL A 131 -1.91 11.88 -13.68
N PHE A 132 -2.82 12.76 -14.05
CA PHE A 132 -4.24 12.42 -14.18
C PHE A 132 -4.54 11.86 -15.58
N LYS A 133 -5.16 10.68 -15.62
CA LYS A 133 -5.54 9.94 -16.82
C LYS A 133 -7.04 9.88 -16.93
N GLU A 134 -7.64 10.86 -17.60
CA GLU A 134 -9.07 10.88 -17.90
C GLU A 134 -9.47 9.67 -18.73
N GLN A 135 -10.52 8.98 -18.30
CA GLN A 135 -11.07 7.82 -18.99
C GLN A 135 -12.34 8.22 -19.75
N SER A 136 -12.60 7.54 -20.87
CA SER A 136 -13.81 7.78 -21.68
C SER A 136 -15.05 7.07 -21.15
N VAL A 137 -14.86 5.99 -20.39
CA VAL A 137 -15.92 5.17 -19.79
C VAL A 137 -15.47 4.75 -18.39
N ASN A 138 -16.37 4.75 -17.41
CA ASN A 138 -16.08 4.21 -16.08
C ASN A 138 -16.03 2.68 -16.15
N ARG A 139 -14.82 2.11 -16.11
CA ARG A 139 -14.61 0.65 -16.05
C ARG A 139 -13.60 0.30 -14.98
N MET A 140 -13.85 -0.80 -14.28
CA MET A 140 -12.92 -1.34 -13.28
C MET A 140 -11.53 -1.62 -13.84
N ARG A 141 -11.45 -2.18 -15.05
CA ARG A 141 -10.19 -2.52 -15.71
C ARG A 141 -9.36 -1.34 -16.21
N ASN A 142 -9.84 -0.08 -16.13
CA ASN A 142 -9.08 1.06 -16.64
C ASN A 142 -7.71 1.20 -15.94
N ARG A 143 -7.63 0.84 -14.64
CA ARG A 143 -6.38 0.78 -13.87
C ARG A 143 -5.39 -0.29 -14.30
N LEU A 144 -5.80 -1.21 -15.17
CA LEU A 144 -4.95 -2.30 -15.69
C LEU A 144 -4.35 -1.97 -17.06
N GLN A 145 -4.51 -0.74 -17.55
CA GLN A 145 -3.88 -0.28 -18.78
C GLN A 145 -2.35 -0.10 -18.60
N PRO A 146 -1.54 -0.46 -19.60
CA PRO A 146 -0.09 -0.23 -19.57
C PRO A 146 0.22 1.24 -19.91
N PHE A 147 0.01 2.15 -18.94
CA PHE A 147 0.29 3.57 -19.14
C PHE A 147 1.77 3.80 -19.44
N ALA A 148 2.06 4.58 -20.49
CA ALA A 148 3.43 4.86 -20.94
C ALA A 148 4.27 5.61 -19.89
N GLU A 149 3.64 6.31 -18.95
CA GLU A 149 4.31 6.98 -17.85
C GLU A 149 4.80 6.02 -16.76
N ILE A 150 4.44 4.74 -16.77
CA ILE A 150 4.98 3.75 -15.83
C ILE A 150 6.36 3.32 -16.32
N ASP A 151 7.40 3.94 -15.78
CA ASP A 151 8.81 3.61 -16.05
C ASP A 151 9.50 2.82 -14.92
N THR A 152 8.74 2.30 -13.95
CA THR A 152 9.27 1.52 -12.83
C THR A 152 8.89 0.05 -12.93
N ASP A 153 9.76 -0.85 -12.47
CA ASP A 153 9.45 -2.29 -12.44
C ASP A 153 8.24 -2.60 -11.55
N ALA A 154 8.18 -1.96 -10.38
CA ALA A 154 7.11 -2.16 -9.41
C ALA A 154 5.98 -1.15 -9.59
N VAL A 155 4.74 -1.64 -9.52
CA VAL A 155 3.53 -0.85 -9.40
C VAL A 155 2.91 -1.15 -8.04
N LEU A 156 2.63 -0.11 -7.26
CA LEU A 156 1.74 -0.17 -6.09
C LEU A 156 0.35 0.25 -6.52
N MET A 157 -0.58 -0.70 -6.58
CA MET A 157 -1.97 -0.39 -6.86
C MET A 157 -2.75 -0.25 -5.55
N LEU A 158 -3.54 0.83 -5.47
CA LEU A 158 -4.31 1.21 -4.30
C LEU A 158 -5.73 1.62 -4.71
N ASP A 159 -6.73 1.11 -3.99
CA ASP A 159 -8.10 1.62 -4.06
C ASP A 159 -8.15 3.04 -3.44
N ASP A 160 -9.01 3.92 -3.97
CA ASP A 160 -9.13 5.34 -3.59
C ASP A 160 -9.77 5.59 -2.21
N ASP A 161 -10.02 4.53 -1.45
CA ASP A 161 -10.46 4.55 -0.06
C ASP A 161 -9.49 3.85 0.89
N THR A 162 -8.32 3.41 0.42
CA THR A 162 -7.38 2.66 1.24
C THR A 162 -6.15 3.50 1.58
N LEU A 163 -5.95 3.74 2.88
CA LEU A 163 -4.79 4.41 3.45
C LEU A 163 -3.84 3.37 4.07
N VAL A 164 -2.69 3.14 3.44
CA VAL A 164 -1.62 2.27 3.98
C VAL A 164 -0.49 3.13 4.54
N SER A 165 0.00 2.80 5.74
CA SER A 165 1.07 3.55 6.37
C SER A 165 2.39 3.51 5.58
N VAL A 166 3.21 4.55 5.70
CA VAL A 166 4.53 4.62 5.03
C VAL A 166 5.45 3.45 5.44
N PRO A 167 5.54 3.03 6.72
CA PRO A 167 6.29 1.84 7.10
C PRO A 167 5.80 0.56 6.42
N ASP A 168 4.49 0.35 6.32
CA ASP A 168 3.92 -0.84 5.66
C ASP A 168 4.23 -0.86 4.16
N ILE A 169 4.12 0.28 3.48
CA ILE A 169 4.51 0.41 2.07
C ILE A 169 6.00 0.11 1.88
N SER A 170 6.85 0.70 2.73
CA SER A 170 8.31 0.53 2.64
C SER A 170 8.72 -0.94 2.87
N PHE A 171 8.08 -1.61 3.83
CA PHE A 171 8.32 -3.02 4.08
C PHE A 171 7.80 -3.90 2.94
N ALA A 172 6.57 -3.69 2.47
CA ALA A 172 6.01 -4.46 1.36
C ALA A 172 6.81 -4.28 0.06
N PHE A 173 7.32 -3.08 -0.22
CA PHE A 173 8.22 -2.85 -1.34
C PHE A 173 9.53 -3.64 -1.20
N SER A 174 10.11 -3.70 0.02
CA SER A 174 11.30 -4.52 0.29
C SER A 174 11.05 -6.03 0.12
N VAL A 175 9.84 -6.49 0.42
CA VAL A 175 9.41 -7.87 0.16
C VAL A 175 9.23 -8.09 -1.33
N TRP A 176 8.56 -7.18 -2.04
CA TRP A 176 8.36 -7.28 -3.49
C TRP A 176 9.69 -7.41 -4.25
N LYS A 177 10.73 -6.66 -3.87
CA LYS A 177 12.06 -6.80 -4.47
C LYS A 177 12.67 -8.21 -4.34
N GLN A 178 12.24 -9.00 -3.35
CA GLN A 178 12.67 -10.40 -3.17
C GLN A 178 11.73 -11.40 -3.88
N PHE A 179 10.52 -10.98 -4.23
CA PHE A 179 9.51 -11.78 -4.92
C PHE A 179 8.91 -11.01 -6.11
N PRO A 180 9.73 -10.50 -7.06
CA PRO A 180 9.26 -9.56 -8.08
C PRO A 180 8.22 -10.17 -9.02
N ASP A 181 8.22 -11.49 -9.18
CA ASP A 181 7.24 -12.21 -10.00
C ASP A 181 5.89 -12.45 -9.29
N GLN A 182 5.72 -12.08 -8.02
CA GLN A 182 4.48 -12.32 -7.27
C GLN A 182 3.79 -11.02 -6.86
N ILE A 183 2.48 -11.11 -6.62
CA ILE A 183 1.68 -10.02 -6.08
C ILE A 183 1.93 -9.94 -4.57
N VAL A 184 2.57 -8.89 -4.08
CA VAL A 184 2.88 -8.69 -2.66
C VAL A 184 1.92 -7.66 -2.08
N GLY A 185 1.03 -8.06 -1.18
CA GLY A 185 -0.01 -7.14 -0.71
C GLY A 185 -0.64 -7.50 0.62
N PHE A 186 -1.62 -6.69 1.01
CA PHE A 186 -2.12 -6.62 2.39
C PHE A 186 -3.45 -7.33 2.60
N VAL A 187 -4.14 -7.72 1.52
CA VAL A 187 -5.51 -8.23 1.56
C VAL A 187 -5.57 -9.65 0.98
N PRO A 188 -5.33 -10.70 1.80
CA PRO A 188 -5.40 -12.07 1.36
C PRO A 188 -6.85 -12.55 1.22
N ARG A 189 -7.12 -13.37 0.21
CA ARG A 189 -8.42 -14.01 -0.07
C ARG A 189 -8.20 -15.42 -0.61
N LYS A 190 -9.26 -16.22 -0.68
CA LYS A 190 -9.16 -17.60 -1.16
C LYS A 190 -10.36 -18.02 -2.00
N HIS A 191 -10.10 -19.00 -2.86
CA HIS A 191 -11.14 -19.89 -3.34
C HIS A 191 -11.26 -21.08 -2.39
N VAL A 192 -12.45 -21.66 -2.26
CA VAL A 192 -12.68 -22.99 -1.69
C VAL A 192 -13.46 -23.82 -2.69
N THR A 193 -13.24 -25.13 -2.71
CA THR A 193 -13.96 -26.05 -3.61
C THR A 193 -15.05 -26.76 -2.83
N THR A 194 -16.28 -26.68 -3.33
CA THR A 194 -17.39 -27.46 -2.78
C THR A 194 -17.24 -28.93 -3.15
N VAL A 195 -17.99 -29.81 -2.48
CA VAL A 195 -18.04 -31.25 -2.81
C VAL A 195 -18.47 -31.54 -4.26
N THR A 196 -19.15 -30.60 -4.91
CA THR A 196 -19.59 -30.69 -6.31
C THR A 196 -18.56 -30.15 -7.32
N GLY A 197 -17.39 -29.72 -6.87
CA GLY A 197 -16.33 -29.15 -7.71
C GLY A 197 -16.54 -27.68 -8.09
N VAL A 198 -17.52 -27.00 -7.49
CA VAL A 198 -17.78 -25.57 -7.71
C VAL A 198 -16.86 -24.75 -6.81
N TYR A 199 -16.28 -23.68 -7.35
CA TYR A 199 -15.43 -22.78 -6.57
C TYR A 199 -16.26 -21.68 -5.90
N SER A 200 -15.99 -21.40 -4.63
CA SER A 200 -16.58 -20.29 -3.88
C SER A 200 -15.49 -19.31 -3.45
N TYR A 201 -15.78 -18.01 -3.52
CA TYR A 201 -14.89 -16.95 -3.10
C TYR A 201 -15.13 -16.60 -1.63
N GLY A 202 -14.06 -16.39 -0.86
CA GLY A 202 -14.16 -15.81 0.47
C GLY A 202 -12.80 -15.52 1.10
N SER A 203 -12.81 -15.36 2.42
CA SER A 203 -11.64 -15.12 3.26
C SER A 203 -11.62 -16.13 4.41
N PHE A 204 -11.17 -15.73 5.59
CA PHE A 204 -11.00 -16.58 6.76
C PHE A 204 -12.31 -17.16 7.32
N GLU A 205 -13.46 -16.59 6.98
CA GLU A 205 -14.77 -17.08 7.38
C GLU A 205 -15.14 -18.42 6.74
N LEU A 206 -14.58 -18.74 5.57
CA LEU A 206 -14.79 -20.03 4.92
C LEU A 206 -13.79 -21.04 5.46
N GLN A 207 -14.19 -21.92 6.36
CA GLN A 207 -13.26 -22.93 6.87
C GLN A 207 -12.91 -23.96 5.80
N ASP A 208 -11.64 -24.35 5.78
CA ASP A 208 -11.19 -25.54 5.10
C ASP A 208 -11.19 -26.70 6.10
N PRO A 209 -12.20 -27.59 6.06
CA PRO A 209 -12.36 -28.64 7.06
C PRO A 209 -11.21 -29.67 7.03
N GLU A 210 -10.37 -29.69 5.99
CA GLU A 210 -9.24 -30.62 5.89
C GLU A 210 -7.98 -30.14 6.64
N MET A 211 -7.99 -28.93 7.24
CA MET A 211 -6.84 -28.35 7.92
C MET A 211 -7.11 -28.06 9.39
N GLY A 212 -6.50 -28.85 10.29
CA GLY A 212 -6.68 -28.73 11.74
C GLY A 212 -5.86 -27.64 12.45
N GLY A 213 -5.12 -26.77 11.73
CA GLY A 213 -4.06 -25.94 12.35
C GLY A 213 -3.84 -24.53 11.80
N GLY A 214 -4.72 -23.99 10.95
CA GLY A 214 -4.57 -22.64 10.41
C GLY A 214 -5.36 -22.43 9.11
N ASP A 215 -5.23 -21.25 8.51
CA ASP A 215 -5.91 -20.91 7.27
C ASP A 215 -4.95 -20.70 6.10
N ARG A 216 -5.50 -20.67 4.88
CA ARG A 216 -4.80 -20.48 3.62
C ARG A 216 -5.41 -19.35 2.82
N TYR A 217 -4.60 -18.71 1.98
CA TYR A 217 -5.04 -17.81 0.92
C TYR A 217 -4.55 -18.32 -0.42
N SER A 218 -5.24 -17.98 -1.49
CA SER A 218 -4.81 -18.30 -2.86
C SER A 218 -4.82 -17.09 -3.79
N MET A 219 -5.19 -15.93 -3.25
CA MET A 219 -5.17 -14.64 -3.94
C MET A 219 -4.73 -13.53 -2.98
N VAL A 220 -4.14 -12.49 -3.53
CA VAL A 220 -3.91 -11.21 -2.87
C VAL A 220 -4.58 -10.13 -3.72
N LEU A 221 -5.49 -9.35 -3.13
CA LEU A 221 -6.25 -8.36 -3.89
C LEU A 221 -5.33 -7.20 -4.31
N ILE A 222 -5.40 -6.82 -5.59
CA ILE A 222 -4.51 -5.80 -6.16
C ILE A 222 -4.86 -4.37 -5.71
N GLY A 223 -6.03 -4.15 -5.11
CA GLY A 223 -6.44 -2.86 -4.54
C GLY A 223 -5.60 -2.40 -3.34
N ALA A 224 -4.66 -3.22 -2.87
CA ALA A 224 -3.62 -2.83 -1.92
C ALA A 224 -2.40 -3.76 -2.04
N ALA A 225 -1.71 -3.70 -3.19
CA ALA A 225 -0.58 -4.58 -3.48
C ALA A 225 0.46 -3.98 -4.43
N PHE A 226 1.71 -4.43 -4.23
CA PHE A 226 2.79 -4.34 -5.20
C PHE A 226 2.76 -5.50 -6.18
N PHE A 227 3.00 -5.23 -7.45
CA PHE A 227 3.25 -6.23 -8.48
C PHE A 227 4.11 -5.65 -9.61
N HIS A 228 4.65 -6.50 -10.47
CA HIS A 228 5.48 -6.04 -11.60
C HIS A 228 4.63 -5.42 -12.72
N HIS A 229 5.03 -4.26 -13.25
CA HIS A 229 4.29 -3.54 -14.30
C HIS A 229 3.97 -4.39 -15.53
N ARG A 230 4.79 -5.42 -15.84
CA ARG A 230 4.55 -6.35 -16.95
C ARG A 230 3.19 -7.06 -16.85
N TYR A 231 2.63 -7.15 -15.65
CA TYR A 231 1.30 -7.74 -15.45
C TYR A 231 0.15 -6.85 -15.94
N LEU A 232 0.38 -5.55 -16.16
CA LEU A 232 -0.56 -4.69 -16.88
C LEU A 232 -0.66 -5.12 -18.34
N GLN A 233 0.49 -5.37 -18.98
CA GLN A 233 0.54 -5.87 -20.35
C GLN A 233 0.02 -7.31 -20.44
N LEU A 234 0.42 -8.20 -19.53
CA LEU A 234 -0.11 -9.57 -19.45
C LEU A 234 -1.65 -9.57 -19.34
N PHE A 235 -2.23 -8.62 -18.59
CA PHE A 235 -3.68 -8.49 -18.51
C PHE A 235 -4.31 -8.12 -19.87
N GLN A 236 -3.68 -7.24 -20.66
CA GLN A 236 -4.16 -6.92 -22.01
C GLN A 236 -4.06 -8.11 -22.98
N GLU A 237 -3.13 -9.03 -22.74
CA GLU A 237 -2.92 -10.24 -23.55
C GLU A 237 -3.84 -11.40 -23.16
N GLN A 238 -4.66 -11.25 -22.11
CA GLN A 238 -5.64 -12.26 -21.75
C GLN A 238 -6.74 -12.42 -22.82
N PRO A 239 -7.38 -13.61 -22.91
CA PRO A 239 -8.48 -13.83 -23.84
C PRO A 239 -9.59 -12.77 -23.70
N PRO A 240 -10.24 -12.35 -24.80
CA PRO A 240 -11.31 -11.36 -24.77
C PRO A 240 -12.46 -11.70 -23.80
N GLU A 241 -12.67 -12.99 -23.50
CA GLU A 241 -13.65 -13.48 -22.54
C GLU A 241 -13.32 -13.04 -21.10
N VAL A 242 -12.03 -12.93 -20.74
CA VAL A 242 -11.60 -12.42 -19.42
C VAL A 242 -11.95 -10.95 -19.31
N HIS A 243 -11.66 -10.18 -20.36
CA HIS A 243 -11.99 -8.76 -20.46
C HIS A 243 -13.49 -8.51 -20.38
N ALA A 244 -14.28 -9.26 -21.15
CA ALA A 244 -15.73 -9.19 -21.14
C ALA A 244 -16.29 -9.52 -19.74
N LEU A 245 -15.78 -10.56 -19.08
CA LEU A 245 -16.20 -10.92 -17.72
C LEU A 245 -16.00 -9.78 -16.72
N VAL A 246 -14.84 -9.10 -16.75
CA VAL A 246 -14.55 -7.97 -15.88
C VAL A 246 -15.44 -6.76 -16.22
N ASP A 247 -15.65 -6.49 -17.51
CA ASP A 247 -16.48 -5.38 -17.97
C ASP A 247 -17.97 -5.58 -17.62
N ASP A 248 -18.50 -6.79 -17.84
CA ASP A 248 -19.90 -7.17 -17.58
C ASP A 248 -20.22 -7.16 -16.08
N THR A 249 -19.27 -7.57 -15.24
CA THR A 249 -19.48 -7.62 -13.78
C THR A 249 -19.14 -6.32 -13.08
N GLN A 250 -18.32 -5.45 -13.70
CA GLN A 250 -17.65 -4.32 -13.02
C GLN A 250 -17.03 -4.76 -11.68
N ASN A 251 -16.39 -5.92 -11.68
CA ASN A 251 -15.84 -6.61 -10.52
C ASN A 251 -14.73 -7.59 -10.99
N CYS A 252 -14.11 -8.29 -10.06
CA CYS A 252 -13.23 -9.45 -10.32
C CYS A 252 -11.97 -9.18 -11.15
N ASP A 253 -11.61 -7.93 -11.41
CA ASP A 253 -10.37 -7.56 -12.08
C ASP A 253 -9.14 -8.05 -11.30
N ASP A 254 -9.21 -7.99 -9.97
CA ASP A 254 -8.21 -8.55 -9.06
C ASP A 254 -8.10 -10.08 -9.11
N ILE A 255 -9.23 -10.79 -9.23
CA ILE A 255 -9.27 -12.25 -9.41
C ILE A 255 -8.64 -12.61 -10.76
N ALA A 256 -9.00 -11.90 -11.84
CA ALA A 256 -8.45 -12.11 -13.17
C ALA A 256 -6.93 -11.92 -13.19
N VAL A 257 -6.41 -10.87 -12.55
CA VAL A 257 -4.96 -10.65 -12.42
C VAL A 257 -4.29 -11.78 -11.62
N ASN A 258 -4.88 -12.24 -10.52
CA ASN A 258 -4.33 -13.38 -9.78
C ASN A 258 -4.30 -14.68 -10.62
N PHE A 259 -5.32 -14.92 -11.45
CA PHE A 259 -5.35 -16.04 -12.39
C PHE A 259 -4.24 -15.93 -13.43
N ALA A 260 -4.10 -14.77 -14.08
CA ALA A 260 -3.07 -14.52 -15.09
C ALA A 260 -1.66 -14.71 -14.51
N VAL A 261 -1.38 -14.13 -13.34
CA VAL A 261 -0.09 -14.30 -12.65
C VAL A 261 0.15 -15.75 -12.23
N ALA A 262 -0.86 -16.44 -11.68
CA ALA A 262 -0.71 -17.84 -11.30
C ALA A 262 -0.40 -18.74 -12.51
N ALA A 263 -1.05 -18.50 -13.65
CA ALA A 263 -0.83 -19.24 -14.89
C ALA A 263 0.56 -18.96 -15.47
N GLU A 264 0.98 -17.69 -15.49
CA GLU A 264 2.31 -17.27 -15.97
C GLU A 264 3.42 -17.91 -15.15
N LEU A 265 3.31 -17.87 -13.81
CA LEU A 265 4.26 -18.51 -12.91
C LEU A 265 4.37 -20.03 -13.15
N GLN A 266 3.28 -20.70 -13.53
CA GLN A 266 3.29 -22.12 -13.85
C GLN A 266 3.94 -22.44 -15.20
N ARG A 267 3.91 -21.52 -16.17
CA ARG A 267 4.61 -21.70 -17.45
C ARG A 267 6.13 -21.54 -17.30
N GLY A 268 6.56 -20.57 -16.49
CA GLY A 268 7.98 -20.30 -16.24
C GLY A 268 8.64 -21.26 -15.24
N SER A 269 7.86 -21.84 -14.33
CA SER A 269 8.34 -22.86 -13.40
C SER A 269 8.30 -24.21 -14.09
N GLY A 270 9.45 -24.79 -14.44
CA GLY A 270 9.51 -26.21 -14.85
C GLY A 270 8.80 -27.12 -13.82
N ALA A 271 8.57 -28.39 -14.17
CA ALA A 271 7.64 -29.34 -13.51
C ALA A 271 7.69 -29.54 -11.97
N ILE A 272 8.55 -28.83 -11.21
CA ILE A 272 8.91 -29.13 -9.83
C ILE A 272 8.39 -28.11 -8.79
N LYS A 273 7.96 -26.89 -9.11
CA LYS A 273 7.43 -25.98 -8.07
C LYS A 273 6.27 -25.09 -8.54
N SER A 274 5.05 -25.49 -8.22
CA SER A 274 3.87 -24.62 -8.34
C SER A 274 3.91 -23.55 -7.24
N ARG A 275 4.00 -22.26 -7.62
CA ARG A 275 4.05 -21.12 -6.69
C ARG A 275 2.67 -20.44 -6.57
N PRO A 276 2.33 -19.85 -5.41
CA PRO A 276 1.13 -19.01 -5.28
C PRO A 276 1.30 -17.70 -6.06
N SER A 277 0.20 -17.13 -6.57
CA SER A 277 0.24 -15.85 -7.30
C SER A 277 0.72 -14.69 -6.44
N GLY A 278 0.50 -14.75 -5.13
CA GLY A 278 0.81 -13.66 -4.21
C GLY A 278 1.43 -14.09 -2.88
N ILE A 279 1.96 -13.08 -2.19
CA ILE A 279 2.55 -13.13 -0.86
C ILE A 279 1.78 -12.15 0.02
N PHE A 280 1.26 -12.66 1.13
CA PHE A 280 0.58 -11.84 2.14
C PHE A 280 1.60 -11.17 3.07
N VAL A 281 1.57 -9.84 3.10
CA VAL A 281 2.25 -9.01 4.10
C VAL A 281 1.19 -8.49 5.08
N LYS A 282 1.33 -8.80 6.37
CA LYS A 282 0.41 -8.32 7.40
C LYS A 282 0.63 -6.82 7.63
N PRO A 283 -0.35 -5.94 7.33
CA PRO A 283 -0.21 -4.53 7.59
C PRO A 283 -0.27 -4.23 9.10
N VAL A 284 0.44 -3.19 9.50
CA VAL A 284 0.43 -2.65 10.86
C VAL A 284 -0.62 -1.54 11.00
N ASP A 285 -0.66 -0.60 10.05
CA ASP A 285 -1.67 0.46 9.96
C ASP A 285 -2.14 0.57 8.51
N MET A 286 -3.31 -0.04 8.27
CA MET A 286 -4.07 0.07 7.04
C MET A 286 -5.51 0.40 7.41
N ARG A 287 -6.02 1.51 6.87
CA ARG A 287 -7.35 2.04 7.16
C ARG A 287 -8.17 2.15 5.89
N ASN A 288 -9.45 1.86 6.02
CA ASN A 288 -10.44 2.15 4.98
C ASN A 288 -11.11 3.50 5.31
N LEU A 289 -11.05 4.42 4.37
CA LEU A 289 -11.55 5.79 4.42
C LEU A 289 -12.83 5.97 3.59
N GLU A 290 -13.53 4.88 3.26
CA GLU A 290 -14.75 4.95 2.44
C GLU A 290 -15.78 5.92 3.04
N ARG A 291 -15.91 5.90 4.38
CA ARG A 291 -16.85 6.75 5.12
C ARG A 291 -16.45 8.22 5.19
N ASP A 292 -15.23 8.56 4.78
CA ASP A 292 -14.72 9.92 4.79
C ASP A 292 -15.08 10.68 3.52
N ALA A 293 -15.60 10.00 2.49
CA ALA A 293 -16.00 10.58 1.22
C ALA A 293 -17.26 11.45 1.35
N SER A 294 -17.14 12.74 1.01
CA SER A 294 -18.26 13.68 1.07
C SER A 294 -19.36 13.42 0.04
N SER A 295 -19.10 12.61 -0.99
CA SER A 295 -20.08 12.26 -2.04
C SER A 295 -21.22 11.37 -1.55
N GLY A 296 -21.04 10.69 -0.41
CA GLY A 296 -21.95 9.64 0.05
C GLY A 296 -21.88 8.34 -0.77
N TYR A 297 -20.94 8.21 -1.70
CA TYR A 297 -20.74 7.00 -2.49
C TYR A 297 -20.23 5.85 -1.62
N LEU A 298 -21.02 4.78 -1.53
CA LEU A 298 -20.63 3.54 -0.88
C LEU A 298 -19.84 2.65 -1.84
N GLY A 299 -18.82 2.00 -1.30
CA GLY A 299 -17.93 1.09 -1.99
C GLY A 299 -18.68 -0.12 -2.55
N MET A 300 -18.17 -0.66 -3.65
CA MET A 300 -18.86 -1.71 -4.42
C MET A 300 -19.10 -3.00 -3.64
N TRP A 301 -18.33 -3.24 -2.57
CA TRP A 301 -18.47 -4.43 -1.73
C TRP A 301 -19.79 -4.47 -0.95
N HIS A 302 -20.46 -3.33 -0.80
CA HIS A 302 -21.78 -3.23 -0.17
C HIS A 302 -22.92 -3.76 -1.05
N ARG A 303 -22.70 -3.99 -2.35
CA ARG A 303 -23.73 -4.54 -3.25
C ARG A 303 -24.07 -5.98 -2.85
N PRO A 304 -25.35 -6.37 -2.72
CA PRO A 304 -25.74 -7.72 -2.30
C PRO A 304 -25.10 -8.85 -3.12
N GLU A 305 -24.95 -8.61 -4.42
CA GLU A 305 -24.39 -9.55 -5.38
C GLU A 305 -22.86 -9.63 -5.36
N HIS A 306 -22.15 -8.75 -4.64
CA HIS A 306 -20.69 -8.60 -4.77
C HIS A 306 -19.90 -9.90 -4.54
N LEU A 307 -20.15 -10.59 -3.42
CA LEU A 307 -19.46 -11.85 -3.09
C LEU A 307 -19.92 -13.01 -3.99
N LEU A 308 -21.19 -13.02 -4.38
CA LEU A 308 -21.74 -14.01 -5.29
C LEU A 308 -21.12 -13.88 -6.69
N GLN A 309 -20.99 -12.64 -7.20
CA GLN A 309 -20.31 -12.33 -8.44
C GLN A 309 -18.85 -12.77 -8.41
N ARG A 310 -18.13 -12.57 -7.30
CA ARG A 310 -16.74 -13.06 -7.18
C ARG A 310 -16.63 -14.57 -7.25
N SER A 311 -17.58 -15.30 -6.64
CA SER A 311 -17.67 -16.76 -6.80
C SER A 311 -17.99 -17.16 -8.24
N TYR A 312 -18.90 -16.45 -8.91
CA TYR A 312 -19.19 -16.63 -10.33
C TYR A 312 -17.93 -16.43 -11.19
N CYS A 313 -17.17 -15.36 -10.94
CA CYS A 313 -15.93 -15.07 -11.67
C CYS A 313 -14.88 -16.18 -11.52
N LEU A 314 -14.69 -16.74 -10.31
CA LEU A 314 -13.77 -17.88 -10.12
C LEU A 314 -14.09 -19.05 -11.04
N ASN A 315 -15.37 -19.41 -11.14
CA ASN A 315 -15.81 -20.52 -11.99
C ASN A 315 -15.69 -20.19 -13.48
N ARG A 316 -16.05 -18.97 -13.89
CA ARG A 316 -15.91 -18.56 -15.30
C ARG A 316 -14.46 -18.47 -15.73
N LEU A 317 -13.59 -17.93 -14.89
CA LEU A 317 -12.15 -17.91 -15.16
C LEU A 317 -11.58 -19.34 -15.22
N ALA A 318 -11.96 -20.22 -14.29
CA ALA A 318 -11.53 -21.62 -14.37
C ALA A 318 -11.96 -22.32 -15.68
N GLN A 319 -13.14 -21.99 -16.19
CA GLN A 319 -13.61 -22.45 -17.51
C GLN A 319 -12.77 -21.86 -18.65
N ILE A 320 -12.54 -20.55 -18.65
CA ILE A 320 -11.76 -19.85 -19.70
C ILE A 320 -10.32 -20.38 -19.77
N TYR A 321 -9.68 -20.59 -18.62
CA TYR A 321 -8.31 -21.12 -18.55
C TYR A 321 -8.24 -22.65 -18.68
N GLY A 322 -9.38 -23.35 -18.63
CA GLY A 322 -9.46 -24.81 -18.66
C GLY A 322 -8.95 -25.52 -17.39
N THR A 323 -8.57 -24.77 -16.35
CA THR A 323 -8.06 -25.29 -15.08
C THR A 323 -8.19 -24.24 -13.98
N MET A 324 -8.01 -24.65 -12.72
CA MET A 324 -7.83 -23.73 -11.59
C MET A 324 -6.32 -23.47 -11.39
N PRO A 325 -5.77 -22.34 -11.85
CA PRO A 325 -4.35 -22.06 -11.72
C PRO A 325 -3.99 -21.60 -10.30
N LEU A 326 -4.94 -21.07 -9.52
CA LEU A 326 -4.65 -20.54 -8.19
C LEU A 326 -4.10 -21.62 -7.26
N ARG A 327 -3.04 -21.29 -6.51
CA ARG A 327 -2.42 -22.17 -5.54
C ARG A 327 -2.47 -21.57 -4.16
N TYR A 328 -2.74 -22.40 -3.16
CA TYR A 328 -2.78 -21.97 -1.78
C TYR A 328 -1.39 -21.66 -1.22
N SER A 329 -1.37 -20.73 -0.29
CA SER A 329 -0.25 -20.37 0.58
C SER A 329 -0.79 -20.12 1.98
N ASN A 330 0.02 -20.37 3.00
CA ASN A 330 -0.23 -19.97 4.38
C ASN A 330 0.88 -19.04 4.90
N MET A 331 1.77 -18.55 4.03
CA MET A 331 2.84 -17.65 4.42
C MET A 331 2.29 -16.26 4.74
N MET A 332 2.52 -15.78 5.95
CA MET A 332 2.25 -14.41 6.37
C MET A 332 3.56 -13.75 6.78
N LEU A 333 3.94 -12.69 6.07
CA LEU A 333 5.15 -11.94 6.38
C LEU A 333 4.83 -10.74 7.26
N CYS A 334 5.63 -10.57 8.31
CA CYS A 334 5.59 -9.42 9.21
C CYS A 334 7.01 -8.84 9.30
N GLN A 335 7.13 -7.53 9.51
CA GLN A 335 8.43 -6.92 9.73
C GLN A 335 8.96 -7.29 11.11
N PHE A 336 10.11 -7.96 11.17
CA PHE A 336 10.74 -8.31 12.44
C PHE A 336 11.09 -7.04 13.23
N GLY A 337 10.63 -6.95 14.48
CA GLY A 337 10.87 -5.80 15.36
C GLY A 337 9.98 -4.58 15.14
N PHE A 338 8.90 -4.69 14.34
CA PHE A 338 7.94 -3.61 14.10
C PHE A 338 6.49 -4.14 14.11
N PRO A 339 5.51 -3.43 14.70
CA PRO A 339 5.61 -2.13 15.38
C PRO A 339 6.21 -2.21 16.79
N SER A 340 6.11 -3.37 17.43
CA SER A 340 6.76 -3.62 18.70
C SER A 340 8.16 -4.18 18.46
N TYR A 341 9.16 -3.59 19.13
CA TYR A 341 10.55 -4.04 19.10
C TYR A 341 10.70 -5.55 19.34
N ALA A 342 9.82 -6.16 20.14
CA ALA A 342 9.83 -7.57 20.49
C ALA A 342 8.63 -8.36 19.92
N ASN A 343 8.10 -7.99 18.76
CA ASN A 343 6.95 -8.68 18.15
C ASN A 343 7.17 -10.20 17.97
N HIS A 344 8.41 -10.65 17.81
CA HIS A 344 8.80 -12.07 17.73
C HIS A 344 8.62 -12.86 19.04
N LYS A 345 8.51 -12.17 20.18
CA LYS A 345 8.23 -12.77 21.51
C LYS A 345 6.76 -12.68 21.89
N GLY A 346 5.96 -11.91 21.15
CA GLY A 346 4.52 -11.82 21.39
C GLY A 346 3.90 -13.19 21.19
N ARG A 347 3.15 -13.68 22.18
CA ARG A 347 2.14 -14.72 21.93
C ARG A 347 1.02 -14.00 21.18
N GLY A 348 0.83 -14.40 19.91
CA GLY A 348 -0.11 -13.76 18.98
C GLY A 348 -1.55 -13.76 19.43
#